data_AF-A0A0F7XHY3-F1
#
_entry.id   AF-A0A0F7XHY3-F1
#
_cell.length_a   1.000
_cell.length_b   1.000
_cell.length_c   1.000
_cell.angle_alpha   90.00
_cell.angle_beta   90.00
_cell.angle_gamma   90.00
#
_symmetry.space_group_name_H-M   'P 1'
#
loop_
_entity.id
_entity.type
_entity.pdbx_description
1 polymer ?
#
loop_
_entity_poly.entity_id
_entity_poly.type
_entity_poly.pdbx_seq_one_letter_code
_entity_poly.pdbx_strand_id
1 'polypeptide(L)'
;MPTKRALLYISMLVVVRLKREEYMPTINQLIRKRRKSSLARKKSPALQKCPQKRGVCLQVKTKTPKKPNSALRKVAWVRLSNGQEVIAYIGGEGHNLQEHSIVLIQGGRVKDLPGVRYHIVRGTLDCAAVKNRKQSRSRYGAKRPK
;
A
#
# COMPACT_ATOMS: atom_id res chain seq x y z
N MET A 1 27.56 -53.62 5.41
CA MET A 1 27.39 -52.18 5.15
C MET A 1 26.42 -52.01 3.99
N PRO A 2 25.22 -51.40 4.09
CA PRO A 2 24.35 -51.15 5.24
C PRO A 2 23.39 -52.33 5.48
N THR A 3 22.84 -52.46 6.69
CA THR A 3 21.95 -53.57 7.09
C THR A 3 20.53 -53.37 6.52
N LYS A 4 19.82 -54.46 6.19
CA LYS A 4 18.45 -54.44 5.61
C LYS A 4 17.43 -53.57 6.40
N ARG A 5 17.70 -53.25 7.67
CA ARG A 5 16.94 -52.29 8.49
C ARG A 5 17.03 -50.84 7.99
N ALA A 6 18.14 -50.40 7.40
CA ALA A 6 18.31 -49.03 6.91
C ALA A 6 17.49 -48.74 5.64
N LEU A 7 17.34 -49.73 4.75
CA LEU A 7 16.51 -49.60 3.55
C LEU A 7 15.00 -49.60 3.89
N LEU A 8 14.58 -50.34 4.91
CA LEU A 8 13.21 -50.29 5.40
C LEU A 8 12.87 -48.90 5.98
N TYR A 9 13.81 -48.25 6.68
CA TYR A 9 13.62 -46.90 7.24
C TYR A 9 13.58 -45.81 6.16
N ILE A 10 14.34 -45.96 5.08
CA ILE A 10 14.28 -45.07 3.91
C ILE A 10 12.98 -45.27 3.12
N SER A 11 12.42 -46.49 3.07
CA SER A 11 11.08 -46.70 2.48
C SER A 11 9.95 -46.13 3.35
N MET A 12 10.09 -46.20 4.68
CA MET A 12 9.07 -45.70 5.62
C MET A 12 9.02 -44.16 5.67
N LEU A 13 10.16 -43.48 5.45
CA LEU A 13 10.23 -42.01 5.38
C LEU A 13 9.78 -41.44 4.02
N VAL A 14 9.83 -42.22 2.94
CA VAL A 14 9.34 -41.80 1.61
C VAL A 14 7.84 -42.03 1.46
N VAL A 15 7.27 -43.09 2.06
CA VAL A 15 5.83 -43.39 1.99
C VAL A 15 4.98 -42.43 2.82
N VAL A 16 5.51 -41.83 3.91
CA VAL A 16 4.76 -40.86 4.75
C VAL A 16 4.61 -39.49 4.07
N ARG A 17 5.25 -39.25 2.92
CA ARG A 17 5.27 -37.92 2.26
C ARG A 17 4.37 -37.76 1.04
N LEU A 18 3.59 -38.78 0.66
CA LEU A 18 2.75 -38.77 -0.56
C LEU A 18 1.27 -39.11 -0.31
N LYS A 19 0.68 -38.59 0.79
CA LYS A 19 -0.79 -38.50 0.93
C LYS A 19 -1.19 -37.17 1.58
N ARG A 20 -0.92 -36.06 0.89
CA ARG A 20 -1.87 -34.93 0.95
C ARG A 20 -2.96 -35.25 -0.06
N GLU A 21 -3.94 -36.03 0.35
CA GLU A 21 -5.22 -35.98 -0.35
C GLU A 21 -5.76 -34.56 -0.18
N GLU A 22 -5.74 -33.79 -1.26
CA GLU A 22 -6.56 -32.60 -1.40
C GLU A 22 -8.01 -33.06 -1.17
N TYR A 23 -8.56 -32.76 0.01
CA TYR A 23 -9.92 -33.12 0.39
C TYR A 23 -10.89 -32.40 -0.56
N MET A 24 -11.24 -33.05 -1.67
CA MET A 24 -12.15 -32.50 -2.66
C MET A 24 -13.56 -32.54 -2.07
N PRO A 25 -14.22 -31.38 -1.86
CA PRO A 25 -15.51 -31.36 -1.22
C PRO A 25 -16.54 -32.07 -2.10
N THR A 26 -17.35 -32.93 -1.49
CA THR A 26 -18.40 -33.64 -2.22
C THR A 26 -19.52 -32.67 -2.63
N ILE A 27 -20.27 -33.01 -3.68
CA ILE A 27 -21.38 -32.19 -4.17
C ILE A 27 -22.39 -31.92 -3.04
N ASN A 28 -22.69 -32.93 -2.21
CA ASN A 28 -23.58 -32.79 -1.06
C ASN A 28 -23.04 -31.81 0.00
N GLN A 29 -21.71 -31.72 0.19
CA GLN A 29 -21.10 -30.72 1.07
C GLN A 29 -21.27 -29.30 0.50
N LEU A 30 -21.15 -29.13 -0.82
CA LEU A 30 -21.37 -27.83 -1.47
C LEU A 30 -22.83 -27.40 -1.47
N ILE A 31 -23.76 -28.36 -1.56
CA ILE A 31 -25.21 -28.12 -1.41
C ILE A 31 -25.52 -27.66 0.01
N ARG A 32 -25.00 -28.35 1.04
CA ARG A 32 -25.20 -28.00 2.46
C ARG A 32 -24.46 -26.72 2.86
N LYS A 33 -23.26 -26.49 2.32
CA LYS A 33 -22.40 -25.35 2.62
C LYS A 33 -21.84 -24.79 1.31
N ARG A 34 -22.50 -23.76 0.79
CA ARG A 34 -22.05 -23.04 -0.41
C ARG A 34 -20.64 -22.46 -0.19
N ARG A 35 -19.83 -22.44 -1.27
CA ARG A 35 -18.53 -21.77 -1.26
C ARG A 35 -18.73 -20.28 -0.98
N LYS A 36 -17.90 -19.72 -0.10
CA LYS A 36 -17.88 -18.29 0.19
C LYS A 36 -16.64 -17.69 -0.46
N SER A 37 -16.81 -16.63 -1.24
CA SER A 37 -15.69 -15.84 -1.73
C SER A 37 -14.96 -15.16 -0.57
N SER A 38 -13.63 -15.16 -0.59
CA SER A 38 -12.86 -14.41 0.41
C SER A 38 -13.06 -12.91 0.20
N LEU A 39 -13.29 -12.18 1.30
CA LEU A 39 -13.44 -10.72 1.24
C LEU A 39 -12.05 -10.05 1.15
N ALA A 40 -11.82 -9.32 0.07
CA ALA A 40 -10.59 -8.54 -0.10
C ALA A 40 -10.64 -7.22 0.70
N ARG A 41 -9.58 -6.94 1.46
CA ARG A 41 -9.47 -5.66 2.18
C ARG A 41 -9.05 -4.53 1.24
N LYS A 42 -9.76 -3.40 1.31
CA LYS A 42 -9.45 -2.20 0.51
C LYS A 42 -8.15 -1.56 0.98
N LYS A 43 -7.27 -1.23 0.02
CA LYS A 43 -5.96 -0.59 0.29
C LYS A 43 -6.07 0.90 0.65
N SER A 44 -7.13 1.58 0.23
CA SER A 44 -7.38 3.01 0.44
C SER A 44 -8.85 3.26 0.87
N PRO A 45 -9.23 2.91 2.11
CA PRO A 45 -10.63 2.99 2.55
C PRO A 45 -11.18 4.42 2.55
N ALA A 46 -10.34 5.43 2.82
CA ALA A 46 -10.80 6.81 2.98
C ALA A 46 -11.22 7.50 1.69
N LEU A 47 -10.84 6.94 0.54
CA LEU A 47 -11.28 7.47 -0.75
C LEU A 47 -12.69 7.04 -1.14
N GLN A 48 -13.31 6.07 -0.42
CA GLN A 48 -14.70 5.64 -0.67
C GLN A 48 -15.02 5.39 -2.16
N LYS A 49 -14.16 4.62 -2.86
CA LYS A 49 -14.25 4.32 -4.31
C LYS A 49 -14.01 5.52 -5.26
N CYS A 50 -13.74 6.72 -4.75
CA CYS A 50 -13.25 7.82 -5.59
C CYS A 50 -11.76 7.60 -5.95
N PRO A 51 -11.30 8.01 -7.14
CA PRO A 51 -9.88 7.94 -7.49
C PRO A 51 -9.05 8.92 -6.67
N GLN A 52 -9.59 10.13 -6.46
CA GLN A 52 -8.96 11.23 -5.74
C GLN A 52 -10.01 11.91 -4.85
N LYS A 53 -9.57 12.55 -3.77
CA LYS A 53 -10.41 13.43 -2.93
C LYS A 53 -9.65 14.68 -2.55
N ARG A 54 -10.38 15.80 -2.49
CA ARG A 54 -9.89 17.07 -1.97
C ARG A 54 -9.84 17.02 -0.43
N GLY A 55 -8.87 17.71 0.15
CA GLY A 55 -8.79 17.89 1.60
C GLY A 55 -7.96 19.13 1.96
N VAL A 56 -7.99 19.46 3.25
CA VAL A 56 -7.28 20.60 3.85
C VAL A 56 -6.17 20.06 4.75
N CYS A 57 -4.95 20.57 4.60
CA CYS A 57 -3.83 20.24 5.48
C CYS A 57 -4.07 20.77 6.89
N LEU A 58 -4.01 19.91 7.89
CA LEU A 58 -4.07 20.28 9.31
C LEU A 58 -2.68 20.62 9.83
N GLN A 59 -1.70 19.77 9.52
CA GLN A 59 -0.31 19.94 9.95
C GLN A 59 0.62 19.28 8.94
N VAL A 60 1.79 19.90 8.74
CA VAL A 60 2.84 19.41 7.85
C VAL A 60 4.07 19.12 8.69
N LYS A 61 4.52 17.86 8.73
CA LYS A 61 5.70 17.44 9.52
C LYS A 61 6.54 16.41 8.76
N THR A 62 7.75 16.18 9.24
CA THR A 62 8.61 15.10 8.77
C THR A 62 8.50 13.88 9.68
N LYS A 63 8.50 12.68 9.09
CA LYS A 63 8.54 11.40 9.82
C LYS A 63 9.75 10.58 9.40
N THR A 64 10.32 9.85 10.36
CA THR A 64 11.36 8.85 10.10
C THR A 64 10.72 7.53 9.60
N PRO A 65 11.34 6.85 8.63
CA PRO A 65 10.88 5.55 8.13
C PRO A 65 11.13 4.42 9.12
N LYS A 66 10.51 3.26 8.88
CA LYS A 66 10.87 2.02 9.58
C LYS A 66 12.27 1.56 9.18
N LYS A 67 12.98 0.90 10.11
CA LYS A 67 14.21 0.13 9.82
C LYS A 67 13.92 -0.86 8.68
N PRO A 68 14.80 -1.04 7.66
CA PRO A 68 16.23 -0.73 7.57
C PRO A 68 16.58 0.67 7.03
N ASN A 69 15.57 1.44 6.60
CA ASN A 69 15.80 2.69 5.90
C ASN A 69 16.01 3.85 6.88
N SER A 70 16.74 4.88 6.45
CA SER A 70 16.93 6.15 7.15
C SER A 70 16.69 7.31 6.18
N ALA A 71 15.84 8.27 6.55
CA ALA A 71 15.56 9.51 5.81
C ALA A 71 14.58 10.38 6.60
N LEU A 72 14.46 11.65 6.22
CA LEU A 72 13.35 12.51 6.63
C LEU A 72 12.27 12.50 5.54
N ARG A 73 11.14 11.85 5.82
CA ARG A 73 10.01 11.78 4.88
C ARG A 73 8.99 12.87 5.20
N LYS A 74 8.72 13.74 4.22
CA LYS A 74 7.73 14.81 4.34
C LYS A 74 6.30 14.24 4.25
N VAL A 75 5.47 14.54 5.24
CA VAL A 75 4.06 14.10 5.32
C VAL A 75 3.15 15.25 5.74
N ALA A 76 1.88 15.17 5.36
CA ALA A 76 0.84 16.06 5.86
C ALA A 76 -0.30 15.25 6.46
N TRP A 77 -0.90 15.77 7.52
CA TRP A 77 -2.21 15.34 7.98
C TRP A 77 -3.24 16.14 7.23
N VAL A 78 -4.21 15.47 6.65
CA VAL A 78 -5.19 16.09 5.78
C VAL A 78 -6.57 15.64 6.20
N ARG A 79 -7.46 16.62 6.43
CA ARG A 79 -8.88 16.38 6.61
C ARG A 79 -9.54 16.37 5.24
N LEU A 80 -10.02 15.20 4.82
CA LEU A 80 -10.70 15.02 3.54
C LEU A 80 -12.09 15.65 3.58
N SER A 81 -12.65 15.91 2.40
CA SER A 81 -14.01 16.43 2.26
C SER A 81 -15.10 15.51 2.83
N ASN A 82 -14.80 14.23 3.10
CA ASN A 82 -15.71 13.29 3.76
C ASN A 82 -15.55 13.27 5.30
N GLY A 83 -14.81 14.22 5.87
CA GLY A 83 -14.58 14.34 7.31
C GLY A 83 -13.51 13.42 7.88
N GLN A 84 -12.95 12.51 7.08
CA GLN A 84 -11.91 11.59 7.56
C GLN A 84 -10.54 12.25 7.55
N GLU A 85 -9.77 12.00 8.60
CA GLU A 85 -8.41 12.49 8.74
C GLU A 85 -7.41 11.40 8.33
N VAL A 86 -6.52 11.76 7.41
CA VAL A 86 -5.55 10.84 6.84
C VAL A 86 -4.16 11.45 6.82
N ILE A 87 -3.14 10.59 6.90
CA ILE A 87 -1.76 11.00 6.69
C ILE A 87 -1.40 10.73 5.24
N ALA A 88 -1.01 11.77 4.51
CA ALA A 88 -0.63 11.72 3.12
C ALA A 88 0.86 12.05 2.95
N TYR A 89 1.52 11.33 2.05
CA TYR A 89 2.93 11.56 1.71
C TYR A 89 3.08 12.67 0.67
N ILE A 90 4.05 13.55 0.90
CA ILE A 90 4.41 14.63 -0.01
C ILE A 90 5.56 14.14 -0.89
N GLY A 91 5.24 13.78 -2.12
CA GLY A 91 6.22 13.24 -3.07
C GLY A 91 7.15 14.30 -3.66
N GLY A 92 8.39 13.90 -3.94
CA GLY A 92 9.37 14.72 -4.64
C GLY A 92 10.26 15.56 -3.72
N GLU A 93 11.06 16.40 -4.35
CA GLU A 93 11.99 17.33 -3.70
C GLU A 93 11.28 18.65 -3.40
N GLY A 94 11.44 19.15 -2.17
CA GLY A 94 10.76 20.37 -1.72
C GLY A 94 9.22 20.30 -1.72
N HIS A 95 8.60 21.26 -1.04
CA HIS A 95 7.15 21.49 -1.06
C HIS A 95 6.83 22.89 -0.56
N ASN A 96 5.64 23.38 -0.90
CA ASN A 96 5.13 24.71 -0.50
C ASN A 96 3.95 24.60 0.48
N LEU A 97 3.62 23.40 0.98
CA LEU A 97 2.41 23.20 1.77
C LEU A 97 2.60 23.74 3.18
N GLN A 98 1.58 24.47 3.63
CA GLN A 98 1.47 25.02 4.96
C GLN A 98 0.20 24.45 5.63
N GLU A 99 -0.07 24.88 6.84
CA GLU A 99 -1.37 24.64 7.48
C GLU A 99 -2.47 25.29 6.62
N HIS A 100 -3.65 24.67 6.59
CA HIS A 100 -4.81 25.08 5.79
C HIS A 100 -4.66 25.06 4.27
N SER A 101 -3.50 24.67 3.73
CA SER A 101 -3.37 24.47 2.28
C SER A 101 -4.33 23.39 1.77
N ILE A 102 -4.99 23.67 0.65
CA ILE A 102 -5.94 22.77 0.01
C ILE A 102 -5.19 21.87 -0.97
N VAL A 103 -5.36 20.56 -0.81
CA VAL A 103 -4.62 19.55 -1.54
C VAL A 103 -5.53 18.48 -2.12
N LEU A 104 -5.07 17.86 -3.22
CA LEU A 104 -5.72 16.71 -3.81
C LEU A 104 -4.94 15.45 -3.42
N ILE A 105 -5.66 14.47 -2.87
CA ILE A 105 -5.09 13.20 -2.41
C ILE A 105 -5.47 12.07 -3.37
N GLN A 106 -4.50 11.20 -3.63
CA GLN A 106 -4.67 9.94 -4.35
C GLN A 106 -4.26 8.74 -3.47
N GLY A 107 -4.72 7.56 -3.85
CA GLY A 107 -4.34 6.32 -3.19
C GLY A 107 -2.88 5.95 -3.44
N GLY A 108 -2.19 5.43 -2.44
CA GLY A 108 -0.87 4.84 -2.60
C GLY A 108 -0.15 4.71 -1.26
N ARG A 109 0.30 3.50 -0.95
CA ARG A 109 0.98 3.24 0.32
C ARG A 109 2.48 3.47 0.17
N VAL A 110 3.03 4.29 1.06
CA VAL A 110 4.49 4.37 1.24
C VAL A 110 4.93 3.15 2.05
N LYS A 111 5.75 2.28 1.44
CA LYS A 111 6.17 1.02 2.08
C LYS A 111 6.98 1.24 3.37
N ASP A 112 7.73 2.34 3.42
CA ASP A 112 8.63 2.67 4.51
C ASP A 112 7.93 3.26 5.73
N LEU A 113 6.81 3.96 5.53
CA LEU A 113 6.12 4.67 6.60
C LEU A 113 4.87 3.88 7.03
N PRO A 114 4.80 3.40 8.28
CA PRO A 114 3.57 2.80 8.79
C PRO A 114 2.46 3.87 8.85
N GLY A 115 1.24 3.47 8.51
CA GLY A 115 0.05 4.35 8.54
C GLY A 115 -0.10 5.31 7.35
N VAL A 116 0.93 5.53 6.53
CA VAL A 116 0.86 6.44 5.37
C VAL A 116 0.39 5.70 4.12
N ARG A 117 -0.90 5.81 3.83
CA ARG A 117 -1.60 5.04 2.78
C ARG A 117 -2.03 5.87 1.57
N TYR A 118 -1.71 7.17 1.59
CA TYR A 118 -2.13 8.13 0.58
C TYR A 118 -0.96 9.01 0.14
N HIS A 119 -1.06 9.55 -1.08
CA HIS A 119 -0.12 10.52 -1.64
C HIS A 119 -0.85 11.80 -1.98
N ILE A 120 -0.16 12.93 -1.83
CA ILE A 120 -0.62 14.20 -2.40
C ILE A 120 -0.22 14.27 -3.87
N VAL A 121 -1.16 14.72 -4.71
CA VAL A 121 -0.91 14.98 -6.13
C VAL A 121 -0.19 16.33 -6.25
N ARG A 122 0.93 16.36 -7.01
CA ARG A 122 1.74 17.57 -7.22
C ARG A 122 1.24 18.33 -8.44
N GLY A 123 1.35 19.66 -8.39
CA GLY A 123 0.94 20.56 -9.49
C GLY A 123 -0.57 20.77 -9.58
N THR A 124 -1.30 20.49 -8.50
CA THR A 124 -2.76 20.63 -8.42
C THR A 124 -3.14 21.35 -7.13
N LEU A 125 -4.13 22.26 -7.21
CA LEU A 125 -4.55 23.13 -6.09
C LEU A 125 -3.32 23.87 -5.53
N ASP A 126 -3.17 23.96 -4.20
CA ASP A 126 -2.08 24.71 -3.57
C ASP A 126 -0.75 23.94 -3.58
N CYS A 127 -0.77 22.67 -3.99
CA CYS A 127 0.44 21.86 -4.05
C CYS A 127 1.25 22.18 -5.31
N ALA A 128 2.24 23.05 -5.16
CA ALA A 128 3.15 23.42 -6.23
C ALA A 128 3.91 22.21 -6.83
N ALA A 129 4.20 22.32 -8.13
CA ALA A 129 5.03 21.35 -8.85
C ALA A 129 6.46 21.29 -8.29
N VAL A 130 7.16 20.18 -8.53
CA VAL A 130 8.57 20.06 -8.18
C VAL A 130 9.42 20.91 -9.14
N LYS A 131 10.24 21.81 -8.59
CA LYS A 131 11.12 22.70 -9.37
C LYS A 131 12.21 21.87 -10.08
N ASN A 132 12.65 22.32 -11.26
CA ASN A 132 13.78 21.76 -12.01
C ASN A 132 13.71 20.25 -12.35
N ARG A 133 12.51 19.64 -12.29
CA ARG A 133 12.34 18.22 -12.61
C ARG A 133 12.37 18.00 -14.12
N LYS A 134 13.41 17.33 -14.64
CA LYS A 134 13.54 17.00 -16.08
C LYS A 134 12.89 15.67 -16.47
N GLN A 135 12.92 14.67 -15.58
CA GLN A 135 12.38 13.32 -15.80
C GLN A 135 11.14 13.01 -14.96
N SER A 136 10.25 12.14 -15.48
CA SER A 136 8.97 11.80 -14.82
C SER A 136 8.11 13.02 -14.44
N ARG A 137 8.15 14.06 -15.27
CA ARG A 137 7.57 15.38 -15.01
C ARG A 137 6.08 15.34 -14.68
N SER A 138 5.33 14.53 -15.42
CA SER A 138 3.88 14.36 -15.27
C SER A 138 3.48 13.89 -13.87
N ARG A 139 4.30 13.06 -13.21
CA ARG A 139 4.03 12.57 -11.84
C ARG A 139 4.20 13.65 -10.78
N TYR A 140 5.01 14.67 -11.06
CA TYR A 140 5.38 15.72 -10.12
C TYR A 140 4.85 17.11 -10.53
N GLY A 141 3.95 17.16 -11.52
CA GLY A 141 3.31 18.39 -11.99
C GLY A 141 4.24 19.37 -12.72
N ALA A 142 5.46 18.97 -13.09
CA ALA A 142 6.40 19.86 -13.76
C ALA A 142 6.04 20.03 -15.25
N LYS A 143 6.00 21.27 -15.73
CA LYS A 143 5.76 21.58 -17.16
C LYS A 143 7.00 21.26 -18.00
N ARG A 144 6.81 21.07 -19.31
CA ARG A 144 7.92 20.93 -20.26
C ARG A 144 8.68 22.27 -20.32
N PRO A 145 10.01 22.29 -20.09
CA PRO A 145 10.79 23.50 -20.29
C PRO A 145 10.71 23.88 -21.77
N LYS A 146 10.70 25.19 -22.03
CA LYS A 146 10.79 25.74 -23.37
C LYS A 146 12.17 25.46 -23.96
#